data_AF-A0A946STX1-F1
#
_entry.id   AF-A0A946STX1-F1
#
_cell.length_a   1.000
_cell.length_b   1.000
_cell.length_c   1.000
_cell.angle_alpha   90.00
_cell.angle_beta   90.00
_cell.angle_gamma   90.00
#
_symmetry.space_group_name_H-M   'P 1'
#
loop_
_entity.id
_entity.type
_entity.pdbx_description
1 polymer ?
#
loop_
_entity_poly.entity_id
_entity_poly.type
_entity_poly.pdbx_seq_one_letter_code
_entity_poly.pdbx_strand_id
1 'polypeptide(L)'
;MRVRSQVDGVVTQVLVTEGQVVRAGEPLALLANPELVHLAEQAEERLQDARARERVAAADAEISALDRTTSVSESELDYRAADIGVDISTAEGVRIVENDQAKNMAFSRTDVERSRSDLDRSLNWLKQAELRYAATQARGAAIALNLAKTERERERMEELQSKSFASTSSVEAAQLSHANAMTRSEEYKTDLAGREADMKAAADRVASARKILAIWQDALGHGMTSFDGMSESRESIVTRSEQMMARTGVRLEANRTGVDLQAEKSGHIVQAAAAGVRAAEAALRAAEQQVAWLRIVAPSEGVVTGLSIASGELVRSAKTALDPGPPLLTLAAHERLVARARVDGAQLARVAPGAPVLVASSSDASNSVSGEVMGVAASDGHAGAYVVTVSLPEAADGMPLGSVVQIEFR
;
A
#
# COMPACT_ATOMS: atom_id res chain seq x y z
N MET A 1 -0.32 58.10 -36.93
CA MET A 1 -0.59 57.22 -35.77
C MET A 1 -0.31 57.98 -34.48
N ARG A 2 -1.14 57.80 -33.44
CA ARG A 2 -1.00 58.49 -32.14
C ARG A 2 -0.48 57.50 -31.10
N VAL A 3 0.66 57.77 -30.47
CA VAL A 3 1.23 56.92 -29.43
C VAL A 3 0.81 57.44 -28.05
N ARG A 4 0.44 56.52 -27.17
CA ARG A 4 -0.09 56.78 -25.83
C ARG A 4 0.59 55.87 -24.81
N SER A 5 0.62 56.30 -23.55
CA SER A 5 1.15 55.44 -22.49
C SER A 5 0.13 54.36 -22.10
N GLN A 6 0.65 53.17 -21.79
CA GLN A 6 -0.14 52.07 -21.22
C GLN A 6 -0.18 52.10 -19.69
N VAL A 7 0.70 52.87 -19.06
CA VAL A 7 0.87 52.98 -17.60
C VAL A 7 0.98 54.43 -17.18
N ASP A 8 0.65 54.71 -15.91
CA ASP A 8 0.88 56.03 -15.32
C ASP A 8 2.37 56.20 -14.97
N GLY A 9 2.91 57.40 -15.13
CA GLY A 9 4.30 57.69 -14.75
C GLY A 9 4.75 59.12 -15.08
N VAL A 10 5.90 59.52 -14.54
CA VAL A 10 6.52 60.82 -14.81
C VAL A 10 7.55 60.66 -15.93
N VAL A 11 7.53 61.51 -16.94
CA VAL A 11 8.51 61.47 -18.03
C VAL A 11 9.88 61.89 -17.50
N THR A 12 10.86 60.99 -17.47
CA THR A 12 12.23 61.29 -17.03
C THR A 12 13.09 61.82 -18.16
N GLN A 13 12.88 61.29 -19.37
CA GLN A 13 13.65 61.70 -20.55
C GLN A 13 12.83 61.46 -21.82
N VAL A 14 12.87 62.45 -22.71
CA VAL A 14 12.40 62.32 -24.09
C VAL A 14 13.63 62.07 -24.96
N LEU A 15 13.62 61.00 -25.75
CA LEU A 15 14.78 60.53 -26.53
C LEU A 15 14.71 60.92 -28.01
N VAL A 16 13.60 61.53 -28.44
CA VAL A 16 13.34 61.89 -29.83
C VAL A 16 12.95 63.34 -29.99
N THR A 17 13.22 63.90 -31.17
CA THR A 17 12.82 65.26 -31.56
C THR A 17 11.79 65.25 -32.68
N GLU A 18 11.05 66.35 -32.81
CA GLU A 18 10.13 66.54 -33.93
C GLU A 18 10.90 66.58 -35.26
N GLY A 19 10.41 65.86 -36.28
CA GLY A 19 11.07 65.66 -37.57
C GLY A 19 12.06 64.47 -37.62
N GLN A 20 12.33 63.80 -36.50
CA GLN A 20 13.22 62.62 -36.47
C GLN A 20 12.54 61.37 -37.03
N VAL A 21 13.29 60.59 -37.83
CA VAL A 21 12.89 59.26 -38.30
C VAL A 21 13.21 58.23 -37.21
N VAL A 22 12.24 57.38 -36.89
CA VAL A 22 12.38 56.32 -35.88
C VAL A 22 11.96 54.96 -36.46
N ARG A 23 12.57 53.89 -35.98
CA ARG A 23 12.27 52.50 -36.37
C ARG A 23 11.33 51.81 -35.39
N ALA A 24 10.67 50.74 -35.84
CA ALA A 24 9.85 49.90 -34.96
C ALA A 24 10.69 49.35 -33.79
N GLY A 25 10.19 49.52 -32.56
CA GLY A 25 10.86 49.14 -31.31
C GLY A 25 11.83 50.18 -30.74
N GLU A 26 12.10 51.28 -31.45
CA GLU A 26 13.01 52.33 -30.97
C GLU A 26 12.41 53.09 -29.77
N PRO A 27 13.17 53.32 -28.69
CA PRO A 27 12.67 54.00 -27.50
C PRO A 27 12.46 55.50 -27.77
N LEU A 28 11.24 55.98 -27.54
CA LEU A 28 10.82 57.36 -27.77
C LEU A 28 10.91 58.20 -26.49
N ALA A 29 10.48 57.63 -25.37
CA ALA A 29 10.50 58.28 -24.07
C ALA A 29 10.64 57.25 -22.94
N LEU A 30 11.20 57.70 -21.82
CA LEU A 30 11.32 56.94 -20.59
C LEU A 30 10.43 57.55 -19.52
N LEU A 31 9.68 56.70 -18.83
CA LEU A 31 8.86 57.07 -17.69
C LEU A 31 9.47 56.47 -16.42
N ALA A 32 9.33 57.19 -15.30
CA ALA A 32 9.55 56.66 -13.98
C ALA A 32 8.22 56.47 -13.26
N ASN A 33 8.03 55.28 -12.72
CA ASN A 33 7.00 54.99 -11.75
C ASN A 33 7.59 54.07 -10.67
N PRO A 34 8.00 54.61 -9.52
CA PRO A 34 8.53 53.81 -8.41
C PRO A 34 7.56 52.74 -7.90
N GLU A 35 6.24 52.95 -8.00
CA GLU A 35 5.24 51.98 -7.54
C GLU A 35 5.23 50.72 -8.40
N LEU A 36 5.39 50.85 -9.73
CA LEU A 36 5.44 49.70 -10.64
C LEU A 36 6.73 48.90 -10.46
N VAL A 37 7.85 49.58 -10.23
CA VAL A 37 9.12 48.92 -9.91
C VAL A 37 8.98 48.16 -8.59
N HIS A 38 8.42 48.79 -7.56
CA HIS A 38 8.19 48.15 -6.27
C HIS A 38 7.19 46.98 -6.36
N LEU A 39 6.17 47.08 -7.22
CA LEU A 39 5.24 45.98 -7.49
C LEU A 39 5.94 44.77 -8.11
N ALA A 40 6.88 45.00 -9.04
CA ALA A 40 7.69 43.94 -9.63
C ALA A 40 8.63 43.29 -8.60
N GLU A 41 9.31 44.10 -7.78
CA GLU A 41 10.13 43.61 -6.66
C GLU A 41 9.30 42.75 -5.69
N GLN A 42 8.13 43.23 -5.25
CA GLN A 42 7.22 42.46 -4.40
C GLN A 42 6.74 41.15 -5.06
N ALA A 43 6.51 41.16 -6.37
CA ALA A 43 6.12 39.96 -7.11
C ALA A 43 7.28 38.95 -7.21
N GLU A 44 8.51 39.44 -7.32
CA GLU A 44 9.72 38.60 -7.33
C GLU A 44 9.95 37.97 -5.95
N GLU A 45 9.81 38.74 -4.86
CA GLU A 45 9.87 38.21 -3.49
C GLU A 45 8.82 37.12 -3.27
N ARG A 46 7.58 37.34 -3.70
CA ARG A 46 6.52 36.33 -3.64
C ARG A 46 6.86 35.06 -4.43
N LEU A 47 7.54 35.19 -5.57
CA LEU A 47 8.03 34.04 -6.33
C LEU A 47 9.14 33.30 -5.58
N GLN A 48 10.09 34.02 -4.98
CA GLN A 48 11.15 33.41 -4.18
C GLN A 48 10.56 32.64 -2.99
N ASP A 49 9.59 33.22 -2.29
CA ASP A 49 8.84 32.57 -1.21
C ASP A 49 8.09 31.32 -1.69
N ALA A 50 7.41 31.41 -2.83
CA ALA A 50 6.70 30.27 -3.41
C ALA A 50 7.67 29.12 -3.76
N ARG A 51 8.83 29.44 -4.36
CA ARG A 51 9.88 28.46 -4.69
C ARG A 51 10.55 27.86 -3.45
N ALA A 52 10.68 28.64 -2.37
CA ALA A 52 11.18 28.12 -1.10
C ALA A 52 10.18 27.12 -0.49
N ARG A 53 8.88 27.44 -0.52
CA ARG A 53 7.81 26.54 -0.05
C ARG A 53 7.72 25.25 -0.87
N GLU A 54 7.88 25.33 -2.19
CA GLU A 54 7.93 24.14 -3.05
C GLU A 54 9.11 23.24 -2.71
N ARG A 55 10.31 23.81 -2.48
CA ARG A 55 11.49 23.03 -2.07
C ARG A 55 11.29 22.32 -0.73
N VAL A 56 10.68 22.98 0.26
CA VAL A 56 10.35 22.36 1.55
C VAL A 56 9.33 21.24 1.35
N ALA A 57 8.25 21.49 0.60
CA ALA A 57 7.24 20.47 0.31
C ALA A 57 7.82 19.24 -0.42
N ALA A 58 8.77 19.44 -1.34
CA ALA A 58 9.44 18.36 -2.06
C ALA A 58 10.37 17.56 -1.12
N ALA A 59 11.15 18.22 -0.28
CA ALA A 59 12.02 17.56 0.70
C ALA A 59 11.21 16.75 1.72
N ASP A 60 10.12 17.31 2.24
CA ASP A 60 9.22 16.61 3.17
C ASP A 60 8.58 15.37 2.52
N ALA A 61 8.24 15.46 1.22
CA ALA A 61 7.70 14.33 0.47
C ALA A 61 8.74 13.21 0.25
N GLU A 62 10.02 13.57 0.06
CA GLU A 62 11.13 12.61 -0.06
C GLU A 62 11.43 11.91 1.27
N ILE A 63 11.51 12.66 2.38
CA ILE A 63 11.64 12.09 3.74
C ILE A 63 10.48 11.14 4.02
N SER A 64 9.25 11.58 3.74
CA SER A 64 8.06 10.75 3.89
C SER A 64 8.11 9.50 3.00
N ALA A 65 8.77 9.52 1.83
CA ALA A 65 8.95 8.34 0.98
C ALA A 65 9.93 7.33 1.59
N LEU A 66 11.01 7.82 2.20
CA LEU A 66 11.97 6.97 2.88
C LEU A 66 11.35 6.31 4.12
N ASP A 67 10.64 7.08 4.94
CA ASP A 67 9.95 6.57 6.14
C ASP A 67 8.91 5.49 5.77
N ARG A 68 8.16 5.71 4.68
CA ARG A 68 7.21 4.73 4.13
C ARG A 68 7.91 3.42 3.74
N THR A 69 9.04 3.51 3.04
CA THR A 69 9.81 2.33 2.61
C THR A 69 10.35 1.53 3.79
N THR A 70 10.92 2.24 4.78
CA THR A 70 11.42 1.64 6.02
C THR A 70 10.29 0.96 6.80
N SER A 71 9.14 1.63 6.97
CA SER A 71 8.01 1.09 7.70
C SER A 71 7.42 -0.17 7.06
N VAL A 72 7.30 -0.22 5.72
CA VAL A 72 6.89 -1.44 5.00
C VAL A 72 7.93 -2.55 5.19
N SER A 73 9.22 -2.23 5.09
CA SER A 73 10.30 -3.20 5.27
C SER A 73 10.29 -3.83 6.67
N GLU A 74 10.11 -3.02 7.71
CA GLU A 74 9.97 -3.51 9.10
C GLU A 74 8.76 -4.44 9.25
N SER A 75 7.63 -4.07 8.64
CA SER A 75 6.42 -4.89 8.68
C SER A 75 6.57 -6.21 7.91
N GLU A 76 7.34 -6.22 6.82
CA GLU A 76 7.69 -7.44 6.07
C GLU A 76 8.62 -8.36 6.87
N LEU A 77 9.57 -7.80 7.60
CA LEU A 77 10.44 -8.58 8.49
C LEU A 77 9.65 -9.22 9.63
N ASP A 78 8.72 -8.49 10.25
CA ASP A 78 7.83 -9.02 11.28
C ASP A 78 6.96 -10.18 10.75
N TYR A 79 6.42 -10.04 9.53
CA TYR A 79 5.66 -11.11 8.87
C TYR A 79 6.53 -12.34 8.61
N ARG A 80 7.75 -12.16 8.07
CA ARG A 80 8.69 -13.26 7.83
C ARG A 80 9.12 -13.96 9.11
N ALA A 81 9.33 -13.22 10.19
CA ALA A 81 9.67 -13.79 11.50
C ALA A 81 8.51 -14.65 12.04
N ALA A 82 7.26 -14.20 11.86
CA ALA A 82 6.09 -14.97 12.25
C ALA A 82 5.92 -16.25 11.42
N ASP A 83 6.17 -16.19 10.11
CA ASP A 83 6.17 -17.34 9.17
C ASP A 83 7.20 -18.40 9.60
N ILE A 84 8.45 -17.99 9.83
CA ILE A 84 9.51 -18.87 10.36
C ILE A 84 9.10 -19.46 11.73
N GLY A 85 8.40 -18.69 12.56
CA GLY A 85 7.86 -19.17 13.84
C GLY A 85 6.87 -20.33 13.68
N VAL A 86 6.01 -20.29 12.65
CA VAL A 86 5.09 -21.39 12.31
C VAL A 86 5.89 -22.63 11.93
N ASP A 87 6.88 -22.49 11.04
CA ASP A 87 7.75 -23.61 10.62
C ASP A 87 8.51 -24.26 11.78
N ILE A 88 9.08 -23.45 12.67
CA ILE A 88 9.77 -23.97 13.87
C ILE A 88 8.80 -24.73 14.76
N SER A 89 7.62 -24.16 15.04
CA SER A 89 6.64 -24.78 15.93
C SER A 89 6.08 -26.10 15.36
N THR A 90 5.90 -26.18 14.05
CA THR A 90 5.44 -27.39 13.37
C THR A 90 6.51 -28.47 13.39
N ALA A 91 7.77 -28.12 13.06
CA ALA A 91 8.89 -29.06 13.05
C ALA A 91 9.25 -29.58 14.45
N GLU A 92 9.30 -28.69 15.45
CA GLU A 92 9.60 -29.07 16.83
C GLU A 92 8.50 -29.94 17.44
N GLY A 93 7.24 -29.63 17.13
CA GLY A 93 6.09 -30.46 17.49
C GLY A 93 6.15 -31.87 16.93
N VAL A 94 6.56 -32.05 15.65
CA VAL A 94 6.74 -33.39 15.06
C VAL A 94 7.86 -34.16 15.77
N ARG A 95 9.02 -33.53 15.98
CA ARG A 95 10.21 -34.20 16.51
C ARG A 95 10.03 -34.70 17.95
N ILE A 96 9.39 -33.91 18.82
CA ILE A 96 9.15 -34.29 20.22
C ILE A 96 8.18 -35.49 20.28
N VAL A 97 7.08 -35.41 19.52
CA VAL A 97 6.04 -36.44 19.50
C VAL A 97 6.60 -37.77 19.00
N GLU A 98 7.32 -37.79 17.88
CA GLU A 98 7.86 -39.04 17.32
C GLU A 98 8.86 -39.72 18.26
N ASN A 99 9.72 -38.95 18.93
CA ASN A 99 10.75 -39.51 19.81
C ASN A 99 10.14 -40.11 21.09
N ASP A 100 9.24 -39.37 21.73
CA ASP A 100 8.61 -39.79 22.98
C ASP A 100 7.58 -40.91 22.75
N GLN A 101 6.84 -40.85 21.63
CA GLN A 101 5.91 -41.92 21.22
C GLN A 101 6.66 -43.23 21.01
N ALA A 102 7.77 -43.22 20.27
CA ALA A 102 8.54 -44.43 19.97
C ALA A 102 9.12 -45.08 21.25
N LYS A 103 9.66 -44.27 22.17
CA LYS A 103 10.25 -44.79 23.42
C LYS A 103 9.20 -45.29 24.39
N ASN A 104 8.19 -44.49 24.70
CA ASN A 104 7.18 -44.87 25.70
C ASN A 104 6.35 -46.08 25.24
N MET A 105 5.98 -46.14 23.96
CA MET A 105 5.24 -47.28 23.41
C MET A 105 6.06 -48.57 23.42
N ALA A 106 7.36 -48.49 23.16
CA ALA A 106 8.24 -49.67 23.18
C ALA A 106 8.38 -50.27 24.59
N PHE A 107 8.55 -49.43 25.62
CA PHE A 107 8.62 -49.90 27.01
C PHE A 107 7.29 -50.52 27.47
N SER A 108 6.17 -49.83 27.30
CA SER A 108 4.86 -50.34 27.74
C SER A 108 4.45 -51.63 27.02
N ARG A 109 4.74 -51.77 25.71
CA ARG A 109 4.49 -53.03 24.99
C ARG A 109 5.32 -54.18 25.55
N THR A 110 6.61 -53.94 25.83
CA THR A 110 7.50 -54.95 26.39
C THR A 110 7.00 -55.46 27.75
N ASP A 111 6.48 -54.57 28.60
CA ASP A 111 5.98 -54.95 29.93
C ASP A 111 4.63 -55.68 29.89
N VAL A 112 3.75 -55.32 28.94
CA VAL A 112 2.52 -56.09 28.66
C VAL A 112 2.85 -57.50 28.17
N GLU A 113 3.81 -57.64 27.26
CA GLU A 113 4.26 -58.94 26.74
C GLU A 113 4.89 -59.81 27.84
N ARG A 114 5.75 -59.23 28.69
CA ARG A 114 6.32 -59.91 29.86
C ARG A 114 5.22 -60.38 30.82
N SER A 115 4.28 -59.50 31.18
CA SER A 115 3.18 -59.82 32.09
C SER A 115 2.24 -60.89 31.53
N ARG A 116 2.05 -60.91 30.20
CA ARG A 116 1.28 -61.96 29.51
C ARG A 116 1.99 -63.32 29.61
N SER A 117 3.30 -63.36 29.38
CA SER A 117 4.11 -64.57 29.56
C SER A 117 4.07 -65.09 31.01
N ASP A 118 4.07 -64.20 32.00
CA ASP A 118 3.95 -64.57 33.42
C ASP A 118 2.57 -65.15 33.77
N LEU A 119 1.51 -64.59 33.19
CA LEU A 119 0.16 -65.14 33.31
C LEU A 119 0.06 -66.53 32.68
N ASP A 120 0.62 -66.72 31.49
CA ASP A 120 0.61 -68.02 30.80
C ASP A 120 1.37 -69.08 31.63
N ARG A 121 2.51 -68.72 32.22
CA ARG A 121 3.24 -69.60 33.16
C ARG A 121 2.39 -69.94 34.39
N SER A 122 1.69 -68.96 34.96
CA SER A 122 0.83 -69.15 36.14
C SER A 122 -0.38 -70.03 35.84
N LEU A 123 -1.01 -69.86 34.68
CA LEU A 123 -2.12 -70.69 34.21
C LEU A 123 -1.69 -72.14 33.99
N ASN A 124 -0.53 -72.35 33.38
CA ASN A 124 0.05 -73.69 33.23
C ASN A 124 0.33 -74.35 34.59
N TRP A 125 0.81 -73.58 35.58
CA TRP A 125 1.03 -74.08 36.94
C TRP A 125 -0.27 -74.49 37.64
N LEU A 126 -1.31 -73.65 37.56
CA LEU A 126 -2.66 -73.98 38.05
C LEU A 126 -3.18 -75.24 37.39
N LYS A 127 -3.02 -75.38 36.07
CA LYS A 127 -3.48 -76.57 35.35
C LYS A 127 -2.82 -77.84 35.86
N GLN A 128 -1.51 -77.80 36.16
CA GLN A 128 -0.81 -78.93 36.77
C GLN A 128 -1.31 -79.25 38.18
N ALA A 129 -1.63 -78.25 38.99
CA ALA A 129 -2.17 -78.43 40.34
C ALA A 129 -3.59 -79.05 40.30
N GLU A 130 -4.47 -78.57 39.42
CA GLU A 130 -5.80 -79.14 39.18
C GLU A 130 -5.72 -80.62 38.78
N LEU A 131 -4.81 -80.97 37.86
CA LEU A 131 -4.61 -82.34 37.42
C LEU A 131 -4.13 -83.25 38.57
N ARG A 132 -3.24 -82.75 39.43
CA ARG A 132 -2.77 -83.48 40.62
C ARG A 132 -3.90 -83.67 41.63
N TYR A 133 -4.68 -82.63 41.91
CA TYR A 133 -5.85 -82.71 42.80
C TYR A 133 -6.87 -83.73 42.27
N ALA A 134 -7.24 -83.65 40.99
CA ALA A 134 -8.16 -84.60 40.37
C ALA A 134 -7.65 -86.04 40.40
N ALA A 135 -6.36 -86.26 40.16
CA ALA A 135 -5.74 -87.59 40.25
C ALA A 135 -5.75 -88.15 41.68
N THR A 136 -5.46 -87.32 42.69
CA THR A 136 -5.59 -87.72 44.11
C THR A 136 -7.05 -88.01 44.44
N GLN A 137 -7.99 -87.14 44.09
CA GLN A 137 -9.42 -87.31 44.33
C GLN A 137 -9.95 -88.64 43.75
N ALA A 138 -9.53 -89.02 42.55
CA ALA A 138 -9.91 -90.28 41.91
C ALA A 138 -9.46 -91.53 42.69
N ARG A 139 -8.33 -91.46 43.44
CA ARG A 139 -7.87 -92.56 44.31
C ARG A 139 -8.73 -92.71 45.57
N GLY A 140 -9.42 -91.65 45.99
CA GLY A 140 -10.26 -91.65 47.18
C GLY A 140 -11.38 -92.69 47.15
N ALA A 141 -11.99 -92.93 45.99
CA ALA A 141 -13.06 -93.92 45.84
C ALA A 141 -12.59 -95.35 46.17
N ALA A 142 -11.36 -95.71 45.76
CA ALA A 142 -10.78 -97.02 46.06
C ALA A 142 -10.42 -97.17 47.54
N ILE A 143 -9.90 -96.10 48.16
CA ILE A 143 -9.55 -96.07 49.59
C ILE A 143 -10.82 -96.16 50.46
N ALA A 144 -11.85 -95.37 50.13
CA ALA A 144 -13.13 -95.39 50.82
C ALA A 144 -13.83 -96.76 50.70
N LEU A 145 -13.78 -97.39 49.52
CA LEU A 145 -14.32 -98.74 49.33
C LEU A 145 -13.56 -99.78 50.16
N ASN A 146 -12.23 -99.69 50.22
CA ASN A 146 -11.42 -100.61 51.02
C ASN A 146 -11.70 -100.46 52.51
N LEU A 147 -11.81 -99.22 53.00
CA LEU A 147 -12.17 -98.93 54.39
C LEU A 147 -13.56 -99.48 54.75
N ALA A 148 -14.56 -99.27 53.89
CA ALA A 148 -15.91 -99.79 54.10
C ALA A 148 -15.96 -101.33 54.10
N LYS A 149 -15.12 -101.99 53.27
CA LYS A 149 -14.99 -103.46 53.26
C LYS A 149 -14.34 -103.99 54.54
N THR A 150 -13.22 -103.42 54.97
CA THR A 150 -12.51 -103.86 56.18
C THR A 150 -13.32 -103.59 57.45
N GLU A 151 -14.10 -102.50 57.48
CA GLU A 151 -15.00 -102.20 58.60
C GLU A 151 -16.12 -103.23 58.76
N ARG A 152 -16.82 -103.56 57.67
CA ARG A 152 -17.86 -104.61 57.70
C ARG A 152 -17.30 -105.97 58.12
N GLU A 153 -16.10 -106.33 57.66
CA GLU A 153 -15.47 -107.60 58.06
C GLU A 153 -15.08 -107.59 59.54
N ARG A 154 -14.57 -106.47 60.07
CA ARG A 154 -14.28 -106.29 61.49
C ARG A 154 -15.53 -106.50 62.35
N GLU A 155 -16.62 -105.79 62.03
CA GLU A 155 -17.92 -105.91 62.72
C GLU A 155 -18.44 -107.36 62.69
N ARG A 156 -18.38 -108.00 61.51
CA ARG A 156 -18.81 -109.40 61.32
C ARG A 156 -18.00 -110.38 62.18
N MET A 157 -16.68 -110.21 62.24
CA MET A 157 -15.79 -111.08 63.00
C MET A 157 -15.94 -110.90 64.51
N GLU A 158 -16.14 -109.67 64.99
CA GLU A 158 -16.46 -109.37 66.40
C GLU A 158 -17.80 -110.00 66.83
N GLU A 159 -18.81 -109.95 65.95
CA GLU A 159 -20.10 -110.60 66.21
C GLU A 159 -19.96 -112.13 66.31
N LEU A 160 -19.19 -112.75 65.40
CA LEU A 160 -18.94 -114.20 65.42
C LEU A 160 -18.14 -114.66 66.66
N GLN A 161 -17.22 -113.83 67.15
CA GLN A 161 -16.48 -114.08 68.40
C GLN A 161 -17.40 -114.02 69.63
N SER A 162 -18.35 -113.07 69.67
CA SER A 162 -19.32 -112.96 70.77
C SER A 162 -20.20 -114.22 70.91
N LYS A 163 -20.41 -114.93 69.79
CA LYS A 163 -21.14 -116.20 69.71
C LYS A 163 -20.22 -117.45 69.84
N SER A 164 -18.94 -117.26 70.16
CA SER A 164 -17.90 -118.30 70.30
C SER A 164 -17.54 -119.08 69.02
N PHE A 165 -17.86 -118.56 67.82
CA PHE A 165 -17.58 -119.22 66.53
C PHE A 165 -16.28 -118.73 65.85
N ALA A 166 -15.54 -117.79 66.43
CA ALA A 166 -14.29 -117.24 65.89
C ALA A 166 -13.16 -117.16 66.94
N SER A 167 -11.90 -117.27 66.52
CA SER A 167 -10.72 -117.21 67.40
C SER A 167 -10.25 -115.77 67.64
N THR A 168 -9.65 -115.49 68.81
CA THR A 168 -9.11 -114.17 69.17
C THR A 168 -8.13 -113.64 68.13
N SER A 169 -7.24 -114.49 67.61
CA SER A 169 -6.27 -114.12 66.56
C SER A 169 -6.90 -113.65 65.24
N SER A 170 -8.08 -114.17 64.89
CA SER A 170 -8.77 -113.80 63.64
C SER A 170 -9.44 -112.42 63.74
N VAL A 171 -9.90 -112.05 64.93
CA VAL A 171 -10.45 -110.72 65.23
C VAL A 171 -9.34 -109.69 65.28
N GLU A 172 -8.21 -109.99 65.91
CA GLU A 172 -7.02 -109.12 65.93
C GLU A 172 -6.51 -108.81 64.52
N ALA A 173 -6.52 -109.80 63.60
CA ALA A 173 -6.13 -109.59 62.20
C ALA A 173 -7.10 -108.66 61.44
N ALA A 174 -8.42 -108.80 61.68
CA ALA A 174 -9.44 -107.92 61.09
C ALA A 174 -9.35 -106.49 61.65
N GLN A 175 -9.14 -106.35 62.96
CA GLN A 175 -8.90 -105.06 63.63
C GLN A 175 -7.64 -104.37 63.10
N LEU A 176 -6.54 -105.10 62.93
CA LEU A 176 -5.30 -104.57 62.34
C LEU A 176 -5.51 -104.13 60.88
N SER A 177 -6.24 -104.92 60.08
CA SER A 177 -6.57 -104.56 58.69
C SER A 177 -7.46 -103.32 58.60
N HIS A 178 -8.43 -103.17 59.51
CA HIS A 178 -9.25 -101.98 59.61
C HIS A 178 -8.42 -100.76 60.06
N ALA A 179 -7.58 -100.90 61.08
CA ALA A 179 -6.68 -99.84 61.55
C ALA A 179 -5.74 -99.35 60.44
N ASN A 180 -5.13 -100.27 59.67
CA ASN A 180 -4.30 -99.91 58.51
C ASN A 180 -5.10 -99.20 57.41
N ALA A 181 -6.35 -99.59 57.17
CA ALA A 181 -7.24 -98.92 56.22
C ALA A 181 -7.68 -97.53 56.72
N MET A 182 -7.91 -97.39 58.02
CA MET A 182 -8.20 -96.10 58.68
C MET A 182 -7.02 -95.14 58.55
N THR A 183 -5.78 -95.58 58.86
CA THR A 183 -4.58 -94.76 58.68
C THR A 183 -4.43 -94.30 57.23
N ARG A 184 -4.60 -95.20 56.25
CA ARG A 184 -4.55 -94.85 54.82
C ARG A 184 -5.65 -93.87 54.40
N SER A 185 -6.83 -93.93 55.01
CA SER A 185 -7.92 -92.97 54.77
C SER A 185 -7.60 -91.60 55.35
N GLU A 186 -7.04 -91.54 56.56
CA GLU A 186 -6.61 -90.27 57.17
C GLU A 186 -5.45 -89.64 56.38
N GLU A 187 -4.44 -90.43 55.99
CA GLU A 187 -3.35 -89.97 55.11
C GLU A 187 -3.88 -89.42 53.78
N TYR A 188 -4.88 -90.08 53.18
CA TYR A 188 -5.54 -89.60 51.97
C TYR A 188 -6.27 -88.26 52.19
N LYS A 189 -7.02 -88.12 53.29
CA LYS A 189 -7.70 -86.85 53.61
C LYS A 189 -6.68 -85.73 53.77
N THR A 190 -5.55 -85.99 54.42
CA THR A 190 -4.46 -85.02 54.56
C THR A 190 -3.83 -84.68 53.21
N ASP A 191 -3.51 -85.65 52.35
CA ASP A 191 -2.96 -85.37 51.01
C ASP A 191 -3.95 -84.60 50.15
N LEU A 192 -5.23 -84.95 50.17
CA LEU A 192 -6.29 -84.24 49.43
C LEU A 192 -6.41 -82.78 49.87
N ALA A 193 -6.45 -82.52 51.18
CA ALA A 193 -6.47 -81.17 51.74
C ALA A 193 -5.20 -80.38 51.36
N GLY A 194 -4.03 -81.04 51.34
CA GLY A 194 -2.79 -80.46 50.84
C GLY A 194 -2.86 -80.08 49.36
N ARG A 195 -3.39 -80.96 48.50
CA ARG A 195 -3.57 -80.67 47.05
C ARG A 195 -4.58 -79.56 46.80
N GLU A 196 -5.64 -79.49 47.59
CA GLU A 196 -6.62 -78.41 47.52
C GLU A 196 -5.97 -77.06 47.87
N ALA A 197 -5.14 -77.03 48.91
CA ALA A 197 -4.38 -75.85 49.28
C ALA A 197 -3.39 -75.43 48.18
N ASP A 198 -2.68 -76.38 47.56
CA ASP A 198 -1.79 -76.11 46.42
C ASP A 198 -2.54 -75.53 45.22
N MET A 199 -3.71 -76.10 44.89
CA MET A 199 -4.58 -75.62 43.83
C MET A 199 -5.07 -74.19 44.11
N LYS A 200 -5.50 -73.91 45.34
CA LYS A 200 -5.91 -72.56 45.77
C LYS A 200 -4.77 -71.56 45.65
N ALA A 201 -3.57 -71.91 46.12
CA ALA A 201 -2.38 -71.08 45.97
C ALA A 201 -2.03 -70.82 44.50
N ALA A 202 -2.28 -71.79 43.61
CA ALA A 202 -2.13 -71.62 42.16
C ALA A 202 -3.15 -70.66 41.55
N ALA A 203 -4.41 -70.76 42.00
CA ALA A 203 -5.46 -69.85 41.57
C ALA A 203 -5.18 -68.40 42.01
N ASP A 204 -4.68 -68.21 43.24
CA ASP A 204 -4.30 -66.89 43.76
C ASP A 204 -3.14 -66.26 42.97
N ARG A 205 -2.18 -67.07 42.51
CA ARG A 205 -1.09 -66.62 41.62
C ARG A 205 -1.63 -66.15 40.27
N VAL A 206 -2.55 -66.89 39.66
CA VAL A 206 -3.22 -66.48 38.42
C VAL A 206 -4.01 -65.19 38.62
N ALA A 207 -4.75 -65.06 39.72
CA ALA A 207 -5.48 -63.84 40.04
C ALA A 207 -4.56 -62.62 40.17
N SER A 208 -3.40 -62.80 40.80
CA SER A 208 -2.37 -61.78 40.95
C SER A 208 -1.75 -61.40 39.61
N ALA A 209 -1.36 -62.39 38.79
CA ALA A 209 -0.80 -62.18 37.46
C ALA A 209 -1.79 -61.45 36.52
N ARG A 210 -3.09 -61.78 36.59
CA ARG A 210 -4.14 -61.06 35.84
C ARG A 210 -4.27 -59.60 36.25
N LYS A 211 -4.24 -59.30 37.55
CA LYS A 211 -4.29 -57.91 38.05
C LYS A 211 -3.10 -57.10 37.55
N ILE A 212 -1.89 -57.68 37.60
CA ILE A 212 -0.67 -57.03 37.10
C ILE A 212 -0.78 -56.76 35.60
N LEU A 213 -1.22 -57.75 34.80
CA LEU A 213 -1.42 -57.55 33.37
C LEU A 213 -2.46 -56.44 33.08
N ALA A 214 -3.56 -56.39 33.83
CA ALA A 214 -4.57 -55.36 33.69
C ALA A 214 -4.02 -53.95 33.99
N ILE A 215 -3.17 -53.81 35.02
CA ILE A 215 -2.50 -52.54 35.34
C ILE A 215 -1.61 -52.07 34.18
N TRP A 216 -0.81 -52.96 33.58
CA TRP A 216 0.05 -52.59 32.46
C TRP A 216 -0.72 -52.30 31.17
N GLN A 217 -1.86 -52.97 30.96
CA GLN A 217 -2.77 -52.68 29.84
C GLN A 217 -3.43 -51.31 30.01
N ASP A 218 -3.87 -50.98 31.22
CA ASP A 218 -4.44 -49.67 31.56
C ASP A 218 -3.38 -48.56 31.42
N ALA A 219 -2.15 -48.80 31.88
CA ALA A 219 -1.02 -47.89 31.69
C ALA A 219 -0.71 -47.63 30.20
N LEU A 220 -0.80 -48.66 29.34
CA LEU A 220 -0.67 -48.51 27.88
C LEU A 220 -1.79 -47.64 27.30
N GLY A 221 -3.03 -47.81 27.78
CA GLY A 221 -4.18 -46.98 27.41
C GLY A 221 -4.00 -45.52 27.83
N HIS A 222 -3.53 -45.29 29.06
CA HIS A 222 -3.21 -43.95 29.53
C HIS A 222 -2.09 -43.28 28.71
N GLY A 223 -1.08 -44.03 28.27
CA GLY A 223 -0.05 -43.55 27.34
C GLY A 223 -0.59 -43.09 25.98
N MET A 224 -1.74 -43.62 25.53
CA MET A 224 -2.44 -43.12 24.35
C MET A 224 -3.20 -41.82 24.63
N THR A 225 -3.88 -41.72 25.78
CA THR A 225 -4.62 -40.50 26.13
C THR A 225 -3.71 -39.30 26.38
N SER A 226 -2.51 -39.51 26.94
CA SER A 226 -1.52 -38.44 27.10
C SER A 226 -0.98 -37.96 25.75
N PHE A 227 -0.90 -38.85 24.76
CA PHE A 227 -0.54 -38.52 23.39
C PHE A 227 -1.63 -37.68 22.69
N ASP A 228 -2.90 -38.05 22.82
CA ASP A 228 -4.01 -37.26 22.27
C ASP A 228 -4.01 -35.82 22.84
N GLY A 229 -3.82 -35.68 24.16
CA GLY A 229 -3.67 -34.36 24.79
C GLY A 229 -2.44 -33.57 24.33
N MET A 230 -1.33 -34.23 23.99
CA MET A 230 -0.16 -33.58 23.38
C MET A 230 -0.43 -33.15 21.93
N SER A 231 -1.20 -33.92 21.17
CA SER A 231 -1.61 -33.55 19.81
C SER A 231 -2.48 -32.29 19.82
N GLU A 232 -3.47 -32.23 20.72
CA GLU A 232 -4.30 -31.03 20.92
C GLU A 232 -3.45 -29.83 21.39
N SER A 233 -2.50 -30.04 22.30
CA SER A 233 -1.58 -29.00 22.74
C SER A 233 -0.71 -28.48 21.59
N ARG A 234 -0.18 -29.38 20.74
CA ARG A 234 0.57 -29.02 19.53
C ARG A 234 -0.30 -28.20 18.59
N GLU A 235 -1.51 -28.67 18.29
CA GLU A 235 -2.46 -27.96 17.43
C GLU A 235 -2.73 -26.55 17.97
N SER A 236 -2.86 -26.39 19.29
CA SER A 236 -3.01 -25.07 19.91
C SER A 236 -1.78 -24.16 19.75
N ILE A 237 -0.55 -24.72 19.78
CA ILE A 237 0.70 -23.98 19.60
C ILE A 237 0.84 -23.53 18.14
N VAL A 238 0.59 -24.45 17.19
CA VAL A 238 0.61 -24.15 15.74
C VAL A 238 -0.46 -23.12 15.42
N THR A 239 -1.69 -23.32 15.89
CA THR A 239 -2.80 -22.37 15.72
C THR A 239 -2.44 -20.99 16.29
N ARG A 240 -1.78 -20.92 17.45
CA ARG A 240 -1.34 -19.64 18.03
C ARG A 240 -0.29 -18.96 17.15
N SER A 241 0.64 -19.72 16.59
CA SER A 241 1.67 -19.22 15.66
C SER A 241 1.02 -18.73 14.35
N GLU A 242 0.09 -19.49 13.80
CA GLU A 242 -0.69 -19.12 12.61
C GLU A 242 -1.53 -17.86 12.86
N GLN A 243 -2.16 -17.74 14.03
CA GLN A 243 -2.88 -16.53 14.42
C GLN A 243 -1.96 -15.31 14.55
N MET A 244 -0.74 -15.50 15.06
CA MET A 244 0.27 -14.44 15.10
C MET A 244 0.67 -14.01 13.69
N MET A 245 0.95 -14.97 12.79
CA MET A 245 1.25 -14.72 11.39
C MET A 245 0.11 -13.99 10.69
N ALA A 246 -1.14 -14.43 10.86
CA ALA A 246 -2.32 -13.77 10.29
C ALA A 246 -2.44 -12.32 10.77
N ARG A 247 -2.23 -12.05 12.07
CA ARG A 247 -2.24 -10.69 12.63
C ARG A 247 -1.13 -9.82 12.04
N THR A 248 0.09 -10.35 11.89
CA THR A 248 1.18 -9.60 11.26
C THR A 248 0.93 -9.35 9.78
N GLY A 249 0.30 -10.29 9.07
CA GLY A 249 -0.13 -10.13 7.67
C GLY A 249 -1.16 -9.01 7.51
N VAL A 250 -2.21 -9.01 8.35
CA VAL A 250 -3.21 -7.91 8.37
C VAL A 250 -2.54 -6.57 8.69
N ARG A 251 -1.57 -6.54 9.61
CA ARG A 251 -0.82 -5.32 9.94
C ARG A 251 0.05 -4.84 8.78
N LEU A 252 0.69 -5.75 8.05
CA LEU A 252 1.48 -5.43 6.86
C LEU A 252 0.59 -4.85 5.75
N GLU A 253 -0.56 -5.47 5.49
CA GLU A 253 -1.53 -4.95 4.51
C GLU A 253 -2.08 -3.58 4.94
N ALA A 254 -2.47 -3.42 6.20
CA ALA A 254 -2.91 -2.13 6.73
C ALA A 254 -1.82 -1.06 6.59
N ASN A 255 -0.55 -1.40 6.85
CA ASN A 255 0.56 -0.48 6.68
C ASN A 255 0.76 -0.10 5.20
N ARG A 256 0.74 -1.07 4.28
CA ARG A 256 0.80 -0.81 2.83
C ARG A 256 -0.29 0.15 2.37
N THR A 257 -1.54 -0.09 2.77
CA THR A 257 -2.65 0.82 2.43
C THR A 257 -2.51 2.21 3.06
N GLY A 258 -2.00 2.30 4.29
CA GLY A 258 -1.71 3.58 4.95
C GLY A 258 -0.60 4.36 4.24
N VAL A 259 0.45 3.68 3.80
CA VAL A 259 1.57 4.21 3.04
C VAL A 259 1.15 4.76 1.67
N ASP A 260 0.23 4.08 0.97
CA ASP A 260 -0.32 4.53 -0.31
C ASP A 260 -1.14 5.82 -0.14
N LEU A 261 -2.02 5.87 0.87
CA LEU A 261 -2.78 7.08 1.20
C LEU A 261 -1.86 8.25 1.58
N GLN A 262 -0.80 7.96 2.32
CA GLN A 262 0.22 8.95 2.68
C GLN A 262 0.95 9.46 1.42
N ALA A 263 1.25 8.58 0.45
CA ALA A 263 1.87 8.93 -0.83
C ALA A 263 1.02 9.94 -1.61
N GLU A 264 -0.29 9.67 -1.71
CA GLU A 264 -1.24 10.51 -2.43
C GLU A 264 -1.34 11.90 -1.79
N LYS A 265 -1.43 11.96 -0.45
CA LYS A 265 -1.43 13.22 0.31
C LYS A 265 -0.16 14.04 0.07
N SER A 266 1.02 13.43 0.17
CA SER A 266 2.29 14.11 -0.11
C SER A 266 2.36 14.62 -1.56
N GLY A 267 1.86 13.84 -2.51
CA GLY A 267 1.76 14.25 -3.91
C GLY A 267 0.90 15.50 -4.10
N HIS A 268 -0.26 15.57 -3.45
CA HIS A 268 -1.13 16.74 -3.48
C HIS A 268 -0.50 17.99 -2.86
N ILE A 269 0.28 17.83 -1.78
CA ILE A 269 0.99 18.96 -1.14
C ILE A 269 2.05 19.54 -2.10
N VAL A 270 2.84 18.70 -2.76
CA VAL A 270 3.84 19.14 -3.75
C VAL A 270 3.15 19.80 -4.95
N GLN A 271 2.06 19.21 -5.46
CA GLN A 271 1.30 19.79 -6.57
C GLN A 271 0.70 21.17 -6.22
N ALA A 272 0.20 21.34 -5.00
CA ALA A 272 -0.33 22.61 -4.52
C ALA A 272 0.79 23.66 -4.41
N ALA A 273 1.98 23.29 -3.92
CA ALA A 273 3.13 24.19 -3.84
C ALA A 273 3.61 24.61 -5.25
N ALA A 274 3.72 23.66 -6.19
CA ALA A 274 4.08 23.93 -7.59
C ALA A 274 3.04 24.82 -8.30
N ALA A 275 1.75 24.66 -7.98
CA ALA A 275 0.71 25.57 -8.47
C ALA A 275 0.88 26.99 -7.93
N GLY A 276 1.31 27.13 -6.67
CA GLY A 276 1.68 28.42 -6.06
C GLY A 276 2.83 29.10 -6.80
N VAL A 277 3.88 28.35 -7.17
CA VAL A 277 5.00 28.87 -7.99
C VAL A 277 4.49 29.35 -9.33
N ARG A 278 3.70 28.54 -10.06
CA ARG A 278 3.15 28.96 -11.36
C ARG A 278 2.31 30.24 -11.27
N ALA A 279 1.52 30.39 -10.19
CA ALA A 279 0.74 31.60 -9.95
C ALA A 279 1.62 32.82 -9.65
N ALA A 280 2.65 32.65 -8.81
CA ALA A 280 3.60 33.72 -8.49
C ALA A 280 4.43 34.14 -9.72
N GLU A 281 4.87 33.20 -10.54
CA GLU A 281 5.56 33.48 -11.81
C GLU A 281 4.67 34.24 -12.79
N ALA A 282 3.38 33.89 -12.88
CA ALA A 282 2.44 34.62 -13.71
C ALA A 282 2.23 36.07 -13.21
N ALA A 283 2.18 36.26 -11.89
CA ALA A 283 2.09 37.59 -11.27
C ALA A 283 3.36 38.42 -11.52
N LEU A 284 4.55 37.83 -11.39
CA LEU A 284 5.82 38.49 -11.72
C LEU A 284 5.86 38.92 -13.19
N ARG A 285 5.55 38.00 -14.12
CA ARG A 285 5.48 38.33 -15.56
C ARG A 285 4.52 39.50 -15.84
N ALA A 286 3.38 39.54 -15.16
CA ALA A 286 2.43 40.63 -15.31
C ALA A 286 2.99 41.97 -14.78
N ALA A 287 3.69 41.97 -13.65
CA ALA A 287 4.32 43.15 -13.08
C ALA A 287 5.53 43.63 -13.92
N GLU A 288 6.40 42.73 -14.37
CA GLU A 288 7.52 43.03 -15.28
C GLU A 288 7.02 43.63 -16.59
N GLN A 289 5.90 43.14 -17.13
CA GLN A 289 5.29 43.70 -18.33
C GLN A 289 4.83 45.14 -18.11
N GLN A 290 4.35 45.48 -16.92
CA GLN A 290 3.98 46.86 -16.56
C GLN A 290 5.21 47.76 -16.41
N VAL A 291 6.31 47.24 -15.84
CA VAL A 291 7.60 47.94 -15.81
C VAL A 291 8.15 48.15 -17.22
N ALA A 292 8.04 47.16 -18.11
CA ALA A 292 8.46 47.28 -19.50
C ALA A 292 7.70 48.38 -20.25
N TRP A 293 6.42 48.61 -19.90
CA TRP A 293 5.62 49.70 -20.47
C TRP A 293 6.07 51.10 -20.03
N LEU A 294 6.97 51.24 -19.05
CA LEU A 294 7.62 52.52 -18.73
C LEU A 294 8.58 52.99 -19.83
N ARG A 295 9.02 52.09 -20.72
CA ARG A 295 9.72 52.46 -21.94
C ARG A 295 8.72 52.56 -23.08
N ILE A 296 8.43 53.78 -23.51
CA ILE A 296 7.60 54.00 -24.69
C ILE A 296 8.46 53.73 -25.92
N VAL A 297 8.05 52.75 -26.71
CA VAL A 297 8.70 52.38 -27.96
C VAL A 297 7.83 52.73 -29.17
N ALA A 298 8.45 52.95 -30.32
CA ALA A 298 7.75 53.12 -31.57
C ALA A 298 7.07 51.81 -32.02
N PRO A 299 5.75 51.78 -32.23
CA PRO A 299 5.05 50.58 -32.72
C PRO A 299 5.35 50.26 -34.20
N SER A 300 5.76 51.23 -35.00
CA SER A 300 6.14 51.08 -36.41
C SER A 300 7.20 52.11 -36.80
N GLU A 301 7.84 51.93 -37.96
CA GLU A 301 8.73 52.93 -38.54
C GLU A 301 7.96 54.18 -39.03
N GLY A 302 8.53 55.38 -38.86
CA GLY A 302 7.85 56.64 -39.17
C GLY A 302 8.63 57.91 -38.81
N VAL A 303 8.11 59.08 -39.18
CA VAL A 303 8.60 60.40 -38.73
C VAL A 303 7.77 60.91 -37.56
N VAL A 304 8.41 61.49 -36.55
CA VAL A 304 7.72 62.20 -35.46
C VAL A 304 7.19 63.55 -35.98
N THR A 305 5.88 63.70 -36.12
CA THR A 305 5.24 64.93 -36.65
C THR A 305 4.63 65.83 -35.58
N GLY A 306 4.70 65.42 -34.33
CA GLY A 306 4.19 66.21 -33.22
C GLY A 306 4.58 65.58 -31.89
N LEU A 307 5.15 66.38 -31.01
CA LEU A 307 5.61 66.00 -29.69
C LEU A 307 4.82 66.80 -28.65
N SER A 308 4.09 66.11 -27.78
CA SER A 308 3.21 66.72 -26.78
C SER A 308 3.59 66.30 -25.35
N ILE A 309 4.85 65.93 -25.14
CA ILE A 309 5.41 65.54 -23.84
C ILE A 309 6.66 66.36 -23.53
N ALA A 310 6.78 66.78 -22.28
CA ALA A 310 7.99 67.39 -21.74
C ALA A 310 8.60 66.54 -20.62
N SER A 311 9.91 66.67 -20.42
CA SER A 311 10.60 66.08 -19.26
C SER A 311 10.02 66.67 -17.96
N GLY A 312 9.69 65.80 -17.00
CA GLY A 312 9.07 66.16 -15.72
C GLY A 312 7.54 66.17 -15.72
N GLU A 313 6.89 65.93 -16.86
CA GLU A 313 5.44 65.90 -16.97
C GLU A 313 4.83 64.57 -16.50
N LEU A 314 3.69 64.62 -15.82
CA LEU A 314 2.94 63.43 -15.38
C LEU A 314 2.04 62.93 -16.51
N VAL A 315 2.30 61.72 -16.98
CA VAL A 315 1.52 61.05 -18.01
C VAL A 315 0.59 60.03 -17.37
N ARG A 316 -0.68 60.05 -17.80
CA ARG A 316 -1.70 59.08 -17.39
C ARG A 316 -1.90 58.01 -18.46
N SER A 317 -2.23 56.80 -18.02
CA SER A 317 -2.54 55.66 -18.86
C SER A 317 -3.79 55.94 -19.69
N ALA A 318 -3.69 55.66 -20.98
CA ALA A 318 -4.80 55.77 -21.92
C ALA A 318 -5.74 54.55 -21.89
N LYS A 319 -5.55 53.59 -20.97
CA LYS A 319 -6.37 52.37 -20.90
C LYS A 319 -7.80 52.62 -20.40
N THR A 320 -8.09 53.79 -19.84
CA THR A 320 -9.43 54.13 -19.36
C THR A 320 -10.33 54.53 -20.54
N ALA A 321 -11.44 53.80 -20.75
CA ALA A 321 -12.29 53.91 -21.93
C ALA A 321 -13.03 55.25 -22.12
N LEU A 322 -13.07 56.11 -21.10
CA LEU A 322 -13.88 57.33 -21.09
C LEU A 322 -13.16 58.57 -21.63
N ASP A 323 -11.85 58.69 -21.37
CA ASP A 323 -11.00 59.74 -21.95
C ASP A 323 -9.52 59.34 -21.86
N PRO A 324 -8.88 58.94 -22.98
CA PRO A 324 -7.49 58.48 -22.99
C PRO A 324 -6.44 59.61 -22.90
N GLY A 325 -6.87 60.85 -22.63
CA GLY A 325 -5.99 62.03 -22.54
C GLY A 325 -5.41 62.47 -23.89
N PRO A 326 -4.51 63.48 -23.91
CA PRO A 326 -3.79 63.86 -25.12
C PRO A 326 -2.79 62.76 -25.54
N PRO A 327 -2.56 62.55 -26.85
CA PRO A 327 -1.50 61.65 -27.31
C PRO A 327 -0.13 62.22 -26.93
N LEU A 328 0.83 61.35 -26.62
CA LEU A 328 2.16 61.77 -26.19
C LEU A 328 2.99 62.27 -27.37
N LEU A 329 2.83 61.60 -28.50
CA LEU A 329 3.46 61.94 -29.77
C LEU A 329 2.65 61.38 -30.93
N THR A 330 2.84 61.99 -32.10
CA THR A 330 2.24 61.55 -33.36
C THR A 330 3.33 61.09 -34.32
N LEU A 331 3.22 59.84 -34.78
CA LEU A 331 4.08 59.24 -35.80
C LEU A 331 3.36 59.24 -37.15
N ALA A 332 3.96 59.82 -38.17
CA ALA A 332 3.53 59.58 -39.55
C ALA A 332 4.28 58.36 -40.09
N ALA A 333 3.52 57.31 -40.41
CA ALA A 333 4.08 56.13 -41.09
C ALA A 333 4.35 56.47 -42.56
N HIS A 334 5.49 56.02 -43.09
CA HIS A 334 5.95 56.34 -44.45
C HIS A 334 5.21 55.57 -45.55
N GLU A 335 4.32 54.63 -45.22
CA GLU A 335 3.83 53.64 -46.19
C GLU A 335 3.06 54.21 -47.40
N ARG A 336 2.58 55.46 -47.35
CA ARG A 336 2.04 56.19 -48.51
C ARG A 336 1.77 57.66 -48.20
N LEU A 337 2.36 58.58 -48.98
CA LEU A 337 2.00 60.00 -48.95
C LEU A 337 0.66 60.21 -49.65
N VAL A 338 -0.20 61.04 -49.04
CA VAL A 338 -1.53 61.33 -49.56
C VAL A 338 -1.74 62.84 -49.62
N ALA A 339 -1.99 63.36 -50.81
CA ALA A 339 -2.39 64.75 -51.02
C ALA A 339 -3.92 64.86 -51.02
N ARG A 340 -4.45 65.91 -50.40
CA ARG A 340 -5.88 66.23 -50.41
C ARG A 340 -6.08 67.60 -51.03
N ALA A 341 -6.83 67.67 -52.12
CA ALA A 341 -7.22 68.92 -52.75
C ALA A 341 -8.73 69.12 -52.64
N ARG A 342 -9.14 70.36 -52.34
CA ARG A 342 -10.54 70.76 -52.44
C ARG A 342 -10.80 71.27 -53.86
N VAL A 343 -11.82 70.71 -54.50
CA VAL A 343 -12.16 70.91 -55.91
C VAL A 343 -13.64 71.29 -56.00
N ASP A 344 -14.01 72.22 -56.88
CA ASP A 344 -15.40 72.63 -57.09
C ASP A 344 -16.15 71.65 -58.01
N GLY A 345 -17.48 71.60 -57.92
CA GLY A 345 -18.34 70.67 -58.64
C GLY A 345 -18.20 70.74 -60.16
N ALA A 346 -17.83 71.91 -60.72
CA ALA A 346 -17.53 72.07 -62.15
C ALA A 346 -16.27 71.32 -62.60
N GLN A 347 -15.28 71.18 -61.70
CA GLN A 347 -14.01 70.49 -61.95
C GLN A 347 -14.09 68.99 -61.62
N LEU A 348 -15.06 68.57 -60.80
CA LEU A 348 -15.31 67.16 -60.47
C LEU A 348 -15.59 66.29 -61.72
N ALA A 349 -16.24 66.84 -62.75
CA ALA A 349 -16.53 66.11 -63.98
C ALA A 349 -15.28 65.57 -64.70
N ARG A 350 -14.09 66.10 -64.38
CA ARG A 350 -12.79 65.68 -64.94
C ARG A 350 -12.01 64.72 -64.03
N VAL A 351 -12.53 64.36 -62.86
CA VAL A 351 -11.81 63.55 -61.86
C VAL A 351 -12.47 62.17 -61.72
N ALA A 352 -11.81 61.14 -62.23
CA ALA A 352 -12.22 59.74 -62.05
C ALA A 352 -11.30 59.04 -61.04
N PRO A 353 -11.82 58.16 -60.15
CA PRO A 353 -10.99 57.27 -59.35
C PRO A 353 -10.03 56.46 -60.23
N GLY A 354 -8.75 56.41 -59.86
CA GLY A 354 -7.68 55.76 -60.63
C GLY A 354 -7.08 56.62 -61.75
N ALA A 355 -7.54 57.85 -61.98
CA ALA A 355 -6.94 58.73 -62.98
C ALA A 355 -5.54 59.19 -62.52
N PRO A 356 -4.54 59.23 -63.43
CA PRO A 356 -3.23 59.79 -63.12
C PRO A 356 -3.33 61.31 -62.99
N VAL A 357 -2.74 61.86 -61.94
CA VAL A 357 -2.72 63.29 -61.64
C VAL A 357 -1.31 63.74 -61.38
N LEU A 358 -1.02 64.99 -61.74
CA LEU A 358 0.31 65.55 -61.57
C LEU A 358 0.28 66.48 -60.36
N VAL A 359 1.11 66.19 -59.36
CA VAL A 359 1.18 66.98 -58.12
C VAL A 359 2.51 67.72 -58.07
N ALA A 360 2.46 69.04 -58.04
CA ALA A 360 3.64 69.90 -57.91
C ALA A 360 3.61 70.66 -56.59
N SER A 361 4.77 70.93 -56.00
CA SER A 361 4.86 71.81 -54.83
C SER A 361 4.56 73.24 -55.25
N SER A 362 3.80 73.99 -54.45
CA SER A 362 3.53 75.40 -54.75
C SER A 362 4.79 76.27 -54.75
N SER A 363 5.88 75.82 -54.11
CA SER A 363 7.15 76.53 -54.01
C SER A 363 8.13 76.24 -55.15
N ASP A 364 7.96 75.12 -55.85
CA ASP A 364 8.85 74.71 -56.96
C ASP A 364 8.07 73.89 -57.99
N ALA A 365 7.64 74.55 -59.06
CA ALA A 365 6.86 73.97 -60.14
C ALA A 365 7.65 72.99 -61.02
N SER A 366 8.98 72.94 -60.88
CA SER A 366 9.83 72.04 -61.65
C SER A 366 9.84 70.61 -61.11
N ASN A 367 9.47 70.42 -59.83
CA ASN A 367 9.46 69.13 -59.17
C ASN A 367 8.02 68.61 -59.04
N SER A 368 7.55 67.92 -60.08
CA SER A 368 6.22 67.32 -60.14
C SER A 368 6.27 65.81 -60.02
N VAL A 369 5.35 65.26 -59.22
CA VAL A 369 5.24 63.83 -58.94
C VAL A 369 3.91 63.33 -59.50
N SER A 370 3.96 62.22 -60.25
CA SER A 370 2.75 61.56 -60.75
C SER A 370 2.11 60.77 -59.62
N GLY A 371 0.86 61.09 -59.30
CA GLY A 371 0.02 60.38 -58.35
C GLY A 371 -1.21 59.76 -59.00
N GLU A 372 -1.99 59.04 -58.22
CA GLU A 372 -3.26 58.43 -58.64
C GLU A 372 -4.40 58.89 -57.73
N VAL A 373 -5.58 59.14 -58.30
CA VAL A 373 -6.77 59.50 -57.52
C VAL A 373 -7.28 58.26 -56.78
N MET A 374 -7.16 58.24 -55.46
CA MET A 374 -7.69 57.16 -54.62
C MET A 374 -9.21 57.24 -54.45
N GLY A 375 -9.76 58.45 -54.45
CA GLY A 375 -11.20 58.66 -54.28
C GLY A 375 -11.58 60.12 -54.11
N VAL A 376 -12.87 60.37 -54.29
CA VAL A 376 -13.49 61.69 -54.15
C VAL A 376 -14.59 61.59 -53.10
N ALA A 377 -14.57 62.49 -52.12
CA ALA A 377 -15.64 62.64 -51.13
C ALA A 377 -16.25 64.04 -51.21
N ALA A 378 -17.53 64.20 -50.86
CA ALA A 378 -18.12 65.52 -50.69
C ALA A 378 -17.48 66.22 -49.48
N SER A 379 -17.21 67.52 -49.59
CA SER A 379 -16.64 68.30 -48.49
C SER A 379 -17.72 68.69 -47.48
N ASP A 380 -17.50 68.40 -46.21
CA ASP A 380 -18.34 68.93 -45.14
C ASP A 380 -18.19 70.47 -45.06
N GLY A 381 -19.32 71.18 -45.15
CA GLY A 381 -19.42 72.62 -44.88
C GLY A 381 -19.49 73.57 -46.09
N HIS A 382 -19.41 73.08 -47.34
CA HIS A 382 -19.60 73.93 -48.54
C HIS A 382 -20.39 73.18 -49.62
N ALA A 383 -21.59 73.66 -49.94
CA ALA A 383 -22.40 73.10 -51.03
C ALA A 383 -21.66 73.27 -52.37
N GLY A 384 -21.33 72.14 -53.02
CA GLY A 384 -20.62 72.11 -54.30
C GLY A 384 -19.11 71.82 -54.22
N ALA A 385 -18.51 71.72 -53.03
CA ALA A 385 -17.09 71.38 -52.89
C ALA A 385 -16.86 69.89 -52.64
N TYR A 386 -15.85 69.31 -53.29
CA TYR A 386 -15.42 67.93 -53.14
C TYR A 386 -13.96 67.88 -52.69
N VAL A 387 -13.61 66.91 -51.85
CA VAL A 387 -12.22 66.64 -51.46
C VAL A 387 -11.75 65.43 -52.26
N VAL A 388 -10.79 65.66 -53.15
CA VAL A 388 -10.11 64.63 -53.92
C VAL A 388 -8.89 64.17 -53.14
N THR A 389 -8.77 62.87 -52.93
CA THR A 389 -7.65 62.24 -52.25
C THR A 389 -6.76 61.55 -53.29
N VAL A 390 -5.49 61.94 -53.32
CA VAL A 390 -4.50 61.47 -54.30
C VAL A 390 -3.37 60.76 -53.57
N SER A 391 -3.03 59.54 -53.97
CA SER A 391 -1.84 58.83 -53.48
C SER A 391 -0.62 59.23 -54.29
N LEU A 392 0.48 59.47 -53.58
CA LEU A 392 1.79 59.79 -54.14
C LEU A 392 2.75 58.61 -53.89
N PRO A 393 3.56 58.19 -54.89
CA PRO A 393 4.67 57.28 -54.66
C PRO A 393 5.75 57.95 -53.79
N GLU A 394 6.41 57.16 -52.96
CA GLU A 394 7.20 57.50 -51.76
C GLU A 394 8.47 58.35 -51.95
N ALA A 395 8.58 59.12 -53.03
CA ALA A 395 9.75 59.95 -53.32
C ALA A 395 9.35 61.35 -53.80
N ALA A 396 9.11 62.25 -52.83
CA ALA A 396 9.14 63.68 -53.07
C ALA A 396 10.18 64.29 -52.12
N ASP A 397 11.47 64.08 -52.42
CA ASP A 397 12.57 64.85 -51.81
C ASP A 397 12.32 66.33 -52.13
N GLY A 398 11.64 67.04 -51.21
CA GLY A 398 11.21 68.43 -51.39
C GLY A 398 9.79 68.77 -50.89
N MET A 399 8.95 67.80 -50.49
CA MET A 399 7.59 68.05 -49.98
C MET A 399 7.39 67.51 -48.56
N PRO A 400 7.74 68.27 -47.50
CA PRO A 400 7.43 67.87 -46.13
C PRO A 400 5.92 67.72 -45.89
N LEU A 401 5.55 66.85 -44.95
CA LEU A 401 4.15 66.66 -44.55
C LEU A 401 3.54 68.00 -44.10
N GLY A 402 2.45 68.41 -44.74
CA GLY A 402 1.78 69.70 -44.49
C GLY A 402 2.09 70.80 -45.51
N SER A 403 2.94 70.56 -46.52
CA SER A 403 3.15 71.48 -47.63
C SER A 403 1.89 71.70 -48.48
N VAL A 404 1.74 72.92 -49.02
CA VAL A 404 0.70 73.25 -49.99
C VAL A 404 1.14 72.75 -51.36
N VAL A 405 0.30 71.94 -52.01
CA VAL A 405 0.56 71.34 -53.31
C VAL A 405 -0.50 71.76 -54.31
N GLN A 406 -0.09 71.92 -55.56
CA GLN A 406 -0.98 72.13 -56.69
C GLN A 406 -1.20 70.79 -57.40
N ILE A 407 -2.46 70.42 -57.60
CA ILE A 407 -2.84 69.18 -58.29
C ILE A 407 -3.41 69.54 -59.65
N GLU A 408 -2.78 69.06 -60.72
CA GLU A 408 -3.28 69.15 -62.08
C GLU A 408 -3.97 67.85 -62.48
N PHE A 409 -5.26 67.96 -62.82
CA PHE A 409 -6.07 66.88 -63.35
C PHE A 409 -5.93 66.85 -64.88
N ARG A 410 -5.50 65.71 -65.44
CA ARG A 410 -5.32 65.52 -66.89
C ARG A 410 -6.59 65.04 -67.58
#